data_AF-A0A5C6EFG6-F1
#
_entry.id   AF-A0A5C6EFG6-F1
#
_cell.length_a   1.000
_cell.length_b   1.000
_cell.length_c   1.000
_cell.angle_alpha   90.00
_cell.angle_beta   90.00
_cell.angle_gamma   90.00
#
_symmetry.space_group_name_H-M   'P 1'
#
loop_
_entity.id
_entity.type
_entity.pdbx_description
1 polymer ?
#
loop_
_entity_poly.entity_id
_entity_poly.type
_entity_poly.pdbx_seq_one_letter_code
_entity_poly.pdbx_strand_id
1 'polypeptide(L)' 'MKQLDIERRVALSLAVGRYLRSAERFNEASREFTGSCKSLRNQLGAEQRFVVQSDFKHFLVTSDRHGNFDVEQIQTL' A
#
# COMPACT_ATOMS: atom_id res chain seq x y z
N MET A 1 26.38 13.91 -28.76
CA MET A 1 26.06 13.43 -27.40
C MET A 1 27.34 13.39 -26.58
N LYS A 2 27.41 14.05 -25.42
CA LYS A 2 28.57 13.91 -24.52
C LYS A 2 28.59 12.47 -23.98
N GLN A 3 29.68 11.77 -24.23
CA GLN A 3 29.90 10.42 -23.73
C GLN A 3 29.97 10.47 -22.20
N LEU A 4 29.14 9.68 -21.52
CA LEU A 4 29.23 9.54 -20.06
C LEU A 4 30.61 8.98 -19.71
N ASP A 5 31.33 9.63 -18.81
CA ASP A 5 32.54 9.07 -18.21
C ASP A 5 32.21 7.80 -17.41
N ILE A 6 33.24 7.01 -17.09
CA ILE A 6 33.07 5.71 -16.45
C ILE A 6 32.45 5.83 -15.05
N GLU A 7 32.84 6.83 -14.27
CA GLU A 7 32.37 7.04 -12.90
C GLU A 7 30.86 7.30 -12.89
N ARG A 8 30.40 8.15 -13.81
CA ARG A 8 28.98 8.47 -13.96
C ARG A 8 28.17 7.28 -14.42
N ARG A 9 28.72 6.42 -15.28
CA ARG A 9 28.05 5.15 -15.67
C ARG A 9 27.90 4.21 -14.48
N VAL A 10 28.95 4.05 -13.68
CA VAL A 10 28.92 3.20 -12.48
C VAL A 10 27.89 3.72 -11.48
N ALA A 11 27.89 5.03 -11.20
CA ALA A 11 26.93 5.64 -10.28
C ALA A 11 25.48 5.44 -10.75
N LEU A 12 25.21 5.61 -12.05
CA LEU A 12 23.90 5.36 -12.63
C LEU A 12 23.50 3.90 -12.51
N SER A 13 24.37 2.95 -12.83
CA SER A 13 24.09 1.52 -12.70
C SER A 13 23.73 1.13 -11.26
N LEU A 14 24.45 1.67 -10.27
CA LEU A 14 24.14 1.44 -8.86
C LEU A 14 22.79 2.04 -8.46
N ALA A 15 22.48 3.26 -8.91
CA ALA A 15 21.20 3.91 -8.65
C ALA A 15 20.03 3.13 -9.29
N VAL A 16 20.17 2.72 -10.54
CA VAL A 16 19.18 1.89 -11.25
C VAL A 16 18.99 0.56 -10.53
N GLY A 17 20.07 -0.10 -10.08
CA GLY A 17 19.96 -1.34 -9.31
C GLY A 17 19.19 -1.16 -8.00
N ARG A 18 19.39 -0.04 -7.28
CA ARG A 18 18.59 0.28 -6.07
C ARG A 18 17.13 0.51 -6.41
N TYR A 19 16.86 1.25 -7.49
CA TYR A 19 15.50 1.50 -7.97
C TYR A 19 14.77 0.21 -8.31
N LEU A 20 15.38 -0.68 -9.11
CA LEU A 20 14.74 -1.93 -9.53
C LEU A 20 14.36 -2.83 -8.35
N ARG A 21 15.26 -2.97 -7.35
CA ARG A 21 14.95 -3.71 -6.12
C ARG A 21 13.82 -3.08 -5.31
N SER A 22 13.79 -1.75 -5.24
CA SER A 22 12.69 -1.04 -4.57
C SER A 22 11.36 -1.20 -5.31
N ALA A 23 11.39 -1.15 -6.64
CA ALA A 23 10.20 -1.34 -7.48
C ALA A 23 9.64 -2.75 -7.35
N GLU A 24 10.51 -3.77 -7.29
CA GLU A 24 10.10 -5.16 -7.05
C GLU A 24 9.38 -5.32 -5.72
N ARG A 25 9.97 -4.83 -4.62
CA ARG A 25 9.36 -4.86 -3.27
C ARG A 25 8.05 -4.09 -3.21
N PHE A 26 7.98 -2.94 -3.87
CA PHE A 26 6.75 -2.16 -3.97
C PHE A 26 5.65 -2.94 -4.70
N ASN A 27 5.98 -3.60 -5.81
CA ASN A 27 5.03 -4.39 -6.57
C ASN A 27 4.54 -5.63 -5.80
N GLU A 28 5.40 -6.24 -4.98
CA GLU A 28 5.01 -7.31 -4.07
C GLU A 28 4.04 -6.81 -2.99
N ALA A 29 4.43 -5.78 -2.24
CA ALA A 29 3.59 -5.18 -1.21
C ALA A 29 2.25 -4.65 -1.77
N SER A 30 2.26 -4.09 -2.98
CA SER A 30 1.05 -3.61 -3.64
C SER A 30 0.10 -4.75 -4.02
N ARG A 31 0.64 -5.90 -4.45
CA ARG A 31 -0.16 -7.10 -4.74
C ARG A 31 -0.79 -7.66 -3.48
N GLU A 32 0.00 -7.76 -2.40
CA GLU A 32 -0.49 -8.20 -1.09
C GLU A 32 -1.60 -7.27 -0.57
N PHE A 33 -1.36 -5.96 -0.56
CA PHE A 33 -2.33 -4.96 -0.14
C PHE A 33 -3.63 -5.05 -0.96
N THR A 34 -3.53 -5.13 -2.28
CA THR A 34 -4.70 -5.27 -3.16
C THR A 34 -5.46 -6.57 -2.88
N GLY A 35 -4.75 -7.66 -2.60
CA GLY A 35 -5.33 -8.93 -2.18
C GLY A 35 -6.11 -8.80 -0.87
N SER A 36 -5.55 -8.12 0.12
CA SER A 36 -6.22 -7.81 1.40
C SER A 36 -7.46 -6.95 1.19
N CYS A 37 -7.41 -5.92 0.34
CA CYS A 37 -8.58 -5.11 0.01
C CYS A 37 -9.69 -5.95 -0.62
N LYS A 38 -9.35 -6.83 -1.56
CA LYS A 38 -10.32 -7.74 -2.20
C LYS A 38 -10.94 -8.69 -1.17
N SER A 39 -10.12 -9.26 -0.29
CA SER A 39 -10.58 -10.16 0.78
C SER A 39 -11.55 -9.44 1.72
N LEU A 40 -11.19 -8.24 2.20
CA LEU A 40 -12.04 -7.44 3.08
C LEU A 40 -13.35 -7.04 2.40
N ARG A 41 -13.30 -6.58 1.14
CA ARG A 41 -14.51 -6.26 0.36
C ARG A 41 -15.48 -7.44 0.26
N ASN A 42 -14.96 -8.67 0.14
CA ASN A 42 -15.81 -9.87 0.06
C ASN A 42 -16.47 -10.23 1.41
N GLN A 43 -15.90 -9.77 2.53
CA GLN A 43 -16.42 -10.02 3.88
C GLN A 43 -17.34 -8.90 4.37
N LEU A 44 -17.09 -7.66 3.92
CA LEU A 44 -17.93 -6.52 4.24
C LEU A 44 -19.32 -6.68 3.59
N GLY A 45 -20.35 -6.48 4.39
CA GLY A 45 -21.71 -6.27 3.91
C GLY A 45 -21.88 -4.86 3.32
N ALA A 46 -23.02 -4.65 2.66
CA ALA A 46 -23.40 -3.32 2.18
C ALA A 46 -23.71 -2.38 3.35
N GLU A 47 -23.29 -1.12 3.24
CA GLU A 47 -23.65 -0.03 4.16
C GLU A 47 -23.30 -0.30 5.64
N GLN A 48 -22.08 -0.78 5.90
CA GLN A 48 -21.61 -1.03 7.26
C GLN A 48 -20.78 0.12 7.80
N ARG A 49 -20.91 0.38 9.10
CA ARG A 49 -20.06 1.32 9.83
C ARG A 49 -19.78 0.77 11.22
N PHE A 50 -18.53 0.48 11.53
CA PHE A 50 -18.15 -0.15 12.79
C PHE A 50 -16.72 0.20 13.21
N VAL A 51 -16.42 0.01 14.49
CA VAL A 51 -15.09 0.23 15.05
C VAL A 51 -14.39 -1.12 15.24
N VAL A 52 -13.12 -1.19 14.85
CA VAL A 52 -12.23 -2.32 15.14
C VAL A 52 -11.01 -1.85 15.91
N GLN A 53 -10.43 -2.74 16.70
CA GLN A 53 -9.15 -2.51 17.37
C GLN A 53 -8.07 -3.38 16.70
N SER A 54 -6.93 -2.77 16.37
CA SER A 54 -5.74 -3.46 15.88
C SER A 54 -4.50 -2.75 16.41
N ASP A 55 -3.49 -3.50 16.85
CA ASP A 55 -2.22 -2.95 17.39
C ASP A 55 -2.43 -1.83 18.42
N PHE A 56 -3.35 -2.06 19.38
CA PHE A 56 -3.72 -1.10 20.43
C PHE A 56 -4.29 0.24 19.93
N LYS A 57 -4.66 0.34 18.64
CA LYS A 57 -5.31 1.49 18.03
C LYS A 57 -6.73 1.12 17.61
N HIS A 58 -7.59 2.14 17.55
CA HIS A 58 -8.96 1.99 17.05
C HIS A 58 -9.09 2.57 15.65
N PHE A 59 -9.88 1.89 14.84
CA PHE A 59 -10.16 2.26 13.46
C PHE A 59 -11.66 2.26 13.22
N LEU A 60 -12.16 3.30 12.59
CA LEU A 60 -13.50 3.35 12.03
C LEU A 60 -13.44 2.76 10.62
N VAL A 61 -14.21 1.70 10.39
CA VAL A 61 -14.42 1.11 9.07
C VAL A 61 -15.78 1.53 8.57
N THR A 62 -15.84 2.07 7.36
CA THR A 62 -17.09 2.44 6.68
C THR A 62 -17.12 1.77 5.31
N SER A 63 -18.22 1.11 4.94
CA SER A 63 -18.46 0.57 3.60
C SER A 63 -19.71 1.16 2.96
N ASP A 64 -19.68 1.33 1.63
CA ASP A 64 -20.83 1.76 0.83
C ASP A 64 -21.61 0.57 0.25
N ARG A 65 -22.65 0.86 -0.55
CA ARG A 65 -23.46 -0.16 -1.25
C ARG A 65 -22.69 -0.95 -2.31
N HIS A 66 -21.57 -0.43 -2.77
CA HIS A 66 -20.73 -1.04 -3.80
C HIS A 66 -19.57 -1.85 -3.21
N GLY A 67 -19.47 -1.93 -1.88
CA GLY A 67 -18.36 -2.57 -1.19
C GLY A 67 -17.04 -1.79 -1.30
N ASN A 68 -17.10 -0.51 -1.69
CA ASN A 68 -15.99 0.39 -1.41
C ASN A 68 -15.98 0.65 0.08
N PHE A 69 -14.80 0.74 0.65
CA PHE A 69 -14.64 0.96 2.07
C PHE A 69 -13.51 1.92 2.33
N ASP A 70 -13.59 2.56 3.49
CA ASP A 70 -12.54 3.39 4.06
C ASP A 70 -12.23 2.92 5.48
N VAL A 71 -10.98 3.10 5.88
CA VAL A 71 -10.46 2.71 7.20
C VAL A 71 -9.68 3.89 7.77
N GLU A 72 -10.28 4.55 8.75
CA GLU A 72 -9.71 5.74 9.37
C GLU A 72 -9.27 5.42 10.80
N GLN A 73 -8.05 5.79 11.18
CA GLN A 73 -7.65 5.72 12.58
C GLN A 73 -8.41 6.78 13.37
N ILE A 74 -9.05 6.37 14.46
CA ILE A 74 -9.77 7.28 15.36
C ILE A 74 -9.08 7.35 16.72
N GLN A 75 -9.15 8.51 17.35
CA GLN A 75 -8.80 8.65 18.76
C GLN A 75 -9.98 8.19 19.60
N THR A 76 -9.73 7.21 20.46
CA THR A 76 -10.66 6.84 21.53
C THR A 76 -10.24 7.53 22.81
N LEU A 77 -11.21 8.07 23.55
CA LEU A 77 -11.02 8.65 24.89
C LEU A 77 -10.58 7.59 25.89
#